data_AF-E6QNE2-F1
#
_entry.id   AF-E6QNE2-F1
#
_cell.length_a   1.000
_cell.length_b   1.000
_cell.length_c   1.000
_cell.angle_alpha   90.00
_cell.angle_beta   90.00
_cell.angle_gamma   90.00
#
_symmetry.space_group_name_H-M   'P 1'
#
loop_
_entity.id
_entity.type
_entity.pdbx_description
1 polymer ?
#
loop_
_entity_poly.entity_id
_entity_poly.type
_entity_poly.pdbx_seq_one_letter_code
_entity_poly.pdbx_strand_id
1 'polypeptide(L)'
;MLAQPERHLAQDYAPEHGATNPFLHLMMHLTIEEQISIDQPPGIRAHFVRLTRKLESEHDAQHQMMECLSEMIWQAQRQHTEPDATVYLGCLAAH
;
A
#
# COMPACT_ATOMS: atom_id res chain seq x y z
N MET A 1 5.50 17.90 -9.13
CA MET A 1 6.71 17.10 -9.42
C MET A 1 6.31 15.91 -10.28
N LEU A 2 6.21 16.08 -11.61
CA LEU A 2 5.95 15.03 -12.62
C LEU A 2 6.41 15.54 -14.01
N ALA A 3 7.64 16.08 -14.11
CA ALA A 3 8.06 16.75 -15.35
C ALA A 3 8.78 15.84 -16.35
N GLN A 4 9.21 14.62 -15.99
CA GLN A 4 10.13 13.82 -16.84
C GLN A 4 9.94 12.30 -16.69
N PRO A 5 8.80 11.72 -17.13
CA PRO A 5 8.52 10.28 -17.01
C PRO A 5 9.60 9.37 -17.62
N GLU A 6 10.27 9.79 -18.70
CA GLU A 6 11.31 9.00 -19.38
C GLU A 6 12.57 8.77 -18.54
N ARG A 7 12.92 9.72 -17.67
CA ARG A 7 14.09 9.61 -16.77
C ARG A 7 13.88 8.62 -15.65
N HIS A 8 12.63 8.43 -15.24
CA HIS A 8 12.27 7.53 -14.16
C HIS A 8 12.20 6.08 -14.66
N LEU A 9 11.87 5.84 -15.92
CA LEU A 9 11.78 4.49 -16.52
C LEU A 9 13.15 3.80 -16.68
N ALA A 10 14.23 4.58 -16.85
CA ALA A 10 15.59 4.08 -17.05
C ALA A 10 16.41 3.91 -15.75
N GLN A 11 15.79 4.18 -14.58
CA GLN A 11 16.45 4.01 -13.30
C GLN A 11 16.21 2.60 -12.75
N ASP A 12 17.30 1.87 -12.49
CA ASP A 12 17.26 0.69 -11.63
C ASP A 12 16.95 1.13 -10.19
N TYR A 13 15.68 1.01 -9.79
CA TYR A 13 15.27 1.17 -8.39
C TYR A 13 15.66 -0.07 -7.60
N ALA A 14 16.96 -0.32 -7.51
CA ALA A 14 17.48 -1.35 -6.63
C ALA A 14 17.21 -0.94 -5.16
N PRO A 15 16.71 -1.83 -4.29
CA PRO A 15 16.37 -1.52 -2.89
C PRO A 15 17.52 -0.87 -2.12
N GLU A 16 18.75 -1.19 -2.50
CA GLU A 16 20.03 -0.70 -1.96
C GLU A 16 20.30 0.80 -2.17
N HIS A 17 19.55 1.49 -3.04
CA HIS A 17 19.63 2.95 -3.17
C HIS A 17 18.70 3.71 -2.19
N GLY A 18 17.91 3.00 -1.37
CA GLY A 18 17.06 3.60 -0.33
C GLY A 18 15.92 4.49 -0.84
N ALA A 19 15.73 4.57 -2.15
CA ALA A 19 14.69 5.37 -2.79
C ALA A 19 13.43 4.52 -3.07
N THR A 20 12.26 5.00 -2.63
CA THR A 20 10.97 4.41 -3.01
C THR A 20 10.80 4.48 -4.52
N ASN A 21 10.54 3.34 -5.17
CA ASN A 21 10.22 3.29 -6.60
C ASN A 21 8.89 4.04 -6.86
N PRO A 22 8.90 5.16 -7.61
CA PRO A 22 7.71 6.00 -7.81
C PRO A 22 6.62 5.29 -8.61
N PHE A 23 6.96 4.33 -9.47
CA PHE A 23 5.97 3.54 -10.19
C PHE A 23 5.32 2.50 -9.28
N LEU A 24 6.11 1.83 -8.44
CA LEU A 24 5.57 0.89 -7.45
C LEU A 24 4.64 1.62 -6.48
N HIS A 25 5.08 2.77 -5.97
CA HIS A 25 4.30 3.62 -5.08
C HIS A 25 2.96 4.03 -5.71
N LEU A 26 2.98 4.50 -6.96
CA LEU A 26 1.75 4.85 -7.68
C LEU A 26 0.84 3.62 -7.88
N MET A 27 1.40 2.47 -8.24
CA MET A 27 0.63 1.24 -8.41
C MET A 27 -0.02 0.78 -7.10
N MET A 28 0.65 0.97 -5.96
CA MET A 28 0.10 0.66 -4.65
C MET A 28 -1.08 1.56 -4.29
N HIS A 29 -1.00 2.87 -4.58
CA HIS A 29 -2.14 3.78 -4.46
C HIS A 29 -3.34 3.30 -5.28
N LEU A 30 -3.14 3.00 -6.57
CA LEU A 30 -4.20 2.52 -7.46
C LEU A 30 -4.81 1.19 -6.96
N THR A 31 -3.95 0.30 -6.46
CA THR A 31 -4.38 -0.99 -5.89
C THR A 31 -5.26 -0.76 -4.66
N ILE A 32 -4.88 0.15 -3.76
CA ILE A 32 -5.65 0.46 -2.55
C ILE A 32 -6.98 1.12 -2.91
N GLU A 33 -7.00 2.04 -3.87
CA GLU A 33 -8.24 2.66 -4.36
C GLU A 33 -9.22 1.61 -4.89
N GLU A 34 -8.74 0.67 -5.70
CA GLU A 34 -9.57 -0.44 -6.18
C GLU A 34 -10.08 -1.28 -5.00
N GLN A 35 -9.19 -1.70 -4.09
CA GLN A 35 -9.56 -2.46 -2.89
C GLN A 35 -10.68 -1.78 -2.09
N ILE A 36 -10.59 -0.46 -1.88
CA ILE A 36 -11.62 0.33 -1.20
C ILE A 36 -12.90 0.36 -2.02
N SER A 37 -12.81 0.62 -3.33
CA SER A 37 -13.93 0.73 -4.27
C SER A 37 -14.78 -0.54 -4.31
N ILE A 38 -14.15 -1.71 -4.34
CA ILE A 38 -14.83 -3.01 -4.37
C ILE A 38 -14.99 -3.68 -3.00
N ASP A 39 -14.52 -3.03 -1.93
CA ASP A 39 -14.44 -3.58 -0.56
C ASP A 39 -13.79 -4.98 -0.50
N GLN A 40 -12.63 -5.11 -1.14
CA GLN A 40 -11.85 -6.34 -1.17
C GLN A 40 -10.44 -6.08 -0.61
N PRO A 41 -9.99 -6.77 0.44
CA PRO A 41 -10.75 -7.75 1.22
C PRO A 41 -11.95 -7.15 1.98
N PRO A 42 -13.00 -7.93 2.25
CA PRO A 42 -14.19 -7.44 2.94
C PRO A 42 -13.87 -6.69 4.23
N GLY A 43 -14.44 -5.50 4.40
CA GLY A 43 -14.21 -4.63 5.55
C GLY A 43 -13.07 -3.63 5.36
N ILE A 44 -12.26 -3.71 4.30
CA ILE A 44 -11.17 -2.78 4.03
C ILE A 44 -11.65 -1.33 3.97
N ARG A 45 -12.84 -1.07 3.42
CA ARG A 45 -13.43 0.28 3.36
C ARG A 45 -13.70 0.85 4.74
N ALA A 46 -14.13 0.01 5.69
CA ALA A 46 -14.38 0.44 7.06
C ALA A 46 -13.08 0.83 7.78
N HIS A 47 -12.00 0.09 7.52
CA HIS A 47 -10.66 0.43 8.01
C HIS A 47 -10.17 1.76 7.42
N PHE A 48 -10.31 1.96 6.10
CA PHE A 48 -9.96 3.21 5.44
C PHE A 48 -10.70 4.41 6.05
N VAL A 49 -12.03 4.35 6.16
CA VAL A 49 -12.83 5.43 6.76
C VAL A 49 -12.40 5.75 8.19
N ARG A 50 -12.06 4.73 8.99
CA ARG A 50 -11.56 4.93 10.35
C ARG A 50 -10.21 5.66 10.35
N LEU A 51 -9.28 5.22 9.51
CA LEU A 51 -7.95 5.83 9.39
C LEU A 51 -8.03 7.26 8.89
N THR A 52 -8.83 7.54 7.85
CA THR A 52 -9.04 8.90 7.35
C THR A 52 -9.57 9.84 8.43
N ARG A 53 -10.50 9.37 9.26
CA ARG A 53 -11.01 10.16 10.40
C ARG A 53 -9.96 10.37 11.49
N LYS A 54 -9.12 9.36 11.75
CA LYS A 54 -8.08 9.43 12.77
C LYS A 54 -6.92 10.35 12.37
N LEU A 55 -6.54 10.31 11.10
CA LEU A 55 -5.40 11.04 10.54
C LEU A 55 -5.79 12.39 9.92
N GLU A 56 -7.09 12.65 9.77
CA GLU A 56 -7.63 13.84 9.12
C GLU A 56 -7.13 14.02 7.67
N SER A 57 -6.78 12.91 7.01
CA SER A 57 -6.13 12.88 5.70
C SER A 57 -6.34 11.54 4.99
N GLU A 58 -6.93 11.57 3.80
CA GLU A 58 -7.12 10.37 2.96
C GLU A 58 -5.78 9.83 2.44
N HIS A 59 -4.89 10.73 2.05
CA HIS A 59 -3.57 10.38 1.55
C HIS A 59 -2.72 9.69 2.63
N ASP A 60 -2.74 10.19 3.86
CA ASP A 60 -2.00 9.55 4.94
C ASP A 60 -2.65 8.23 5.38
N ALA A 61 -3.98 8.11 5.27
CA ALA A 61 -4.66 6.84 5.44
C ALA A 61 -4.25 5.81 4.37
N GLN A 62 -4.14 6.22 3.10
CA GLN A 62 -3.65 5.35 2.02
C GLN A 62 -2.19 4.94 2.25
N HIS A 63 -1.33 5.84 2.71
CA HIS A 63 0.03 5.48 3.08
C HIS A 63 0.09 4.51 4.26
N GLN A 64 -0.75 4.69 5.29
CA GLN A 64 -0.86 3.73 6.38
C GLN A 64 -1.36 2.36 5.89
N MET A 65 -2.25 2.34 4.90
CA MET A 65 -2.69 1.11 4.25
C MET A 65 -1.57 0.44 3.43
N MET A 66 -0.73 1.21 2.74
CA MET A 66 0.43 0.67 2.03
C MET A 66 1.43 -0.02 2.93
N GLU A 67 1.67 0.51 4.13
CA GLU A 67 2.55 -0.12 5.12
C GLU A 67 2.02 -1.52 5.48
N CYS A 68 0.72 -1.63 5.80
CA CYS A 68 0.10 -2.91 6.12
C CYS A 68 0.00 -3.86 4.91
N LEU A 69 -0.20 -3.32 3.71
CA LEU A 69 -0.18 -4.11 2.46
C LEU A 69 1.21 -4.68 2.20
N SER A 70 2.25 -3.86 2.40
CA SER A 70 3.65 -4.28 2.26
C SER A 70 4.03 -5.35 3.27
N GLU A 71 3.58 -5.20 4.52
CA GLU A 71 3.78 -6.20 5.58
C GLU A 71 3.17 -7.56 5.19
N MET A 72 1.92 -7.57 4.69
CA MET A 72 1.28 -8.81 4.21
C MET A 72 2.10 -9.48 3.08
N ILE A 73 2.55 -8.70 2.10
CA ILE A 73 3.35 -9.21 0.97
C ILE A 73 4.70 -9.74 1.48
N TRP A 74 5.37 -9.01 2.36
CA TRP A 74 6.65 -9.41 2.94
C TRP A 74 6.52 -10.71 3.74
N GLN A 75 5.47 -10.84 4.57
CA GLN A 75 5.21 -12.07 5.31
C GLN A 75 4.97 -13.26 4.37
N ALA A 76 4.16 -13.08 3.33
CA ALA A 76 3.87 -14.11 2.34
C ALA A 76 5.15 -14.57 1.61
N GLN A 77 5.99 -13.63 1.18
CA GLN A 77 7.28 -13.93 0.56
C GLN A 77 8.22 -14.68 1.51
N ARG A 78 8.32 -14.23 2.77
CA ARG A 78 9.18 -14.85 3.78
C ARG A 78 8.74 -16.27 4.15
N GLN A 79 7.43 -16.53 4.16
CA GLN A 79 6.85 -17.81 4.52
C GLN A 79 6.62 -18.73 3.31
N HIS A 80 6.88 -18.26 2.09
CA HIS A 80 6.55 -18.95 0.85
C HIS A 80 5.07 -19.35 0.76
N THR A 81 4.19 -18.45 1.20
CA THR A 81 2.73 -18.61 1.15
C THR A 81 2.11 -17.56 0.23
N GLU A 82 0.83 -17.73 -0.09
CA GLU A 82 0.03 -16.69 -0.72
C GLU A 82 -0.21 -15.51 0.26
N PRO A 83 -0.48 -14.29 -0.25
CA PRO A 83 -0.84 -13.16 0.59
C PRO A 83 -2.13 -13.42 1.38
N ASP A 84 -2.08 -13.19 2.68
CA ASP A 84 -3.20 -13.41 3.60
C ASP A 84 -3.87 -12.10 4.01
N ALA A 85 -5.11 -11.91 3.58
CA ALA A 85 -5.90 -10.72 3.89
C ALA A 85 -6.10 -10.51 5.41
N THR A 86 -6.01 -11.55 6.24
CA THR A 86 -6.12 -11.43 7.69
C THR A 86 -4.93 -10.70 8.30
N VAL A 87 -3.73 -10.86 7.74
CA VAL A 87 -2.53 -10.09 8.13
C VAL A 87 -2.74 -8.62 7.81
N TYR A 88 -3.24 -8.33 6.61
CA TYR A 88 -3.50 -6.95 6.17
C TYR A 88 -4.55 -6.26 7.05
N LEU A 89 -5.73 -6.87 7.21
CA LEU A 89 -6.80 -6.31 8.05
C LEU A 89 -6.42 -6.24 9.54
N GLY A 90 -5.65 -7.22 10.03
CA GLY A 90 -5.14 -7.26 11.40
C GLY A 90 -4.15 -6.11 11.66
N CYS A 91 -3.21 -5.87 10.76
CA CYS A 91 -2.32 -4.72 10.81
C CYS A 91 -3.12 -3.42 10.85
N LEU A 92 -4.08 -3.25 9.93
CA LEU A 92 -4.92 -2.06 9.90
C LEU A 92 -5.71 -1.89 11.20
N ALA A 93 -6.22 -2.96 11.81
CA ALA A 93 -6.95 -2.90 13.08
C ALA A 93 -6.10 -2.38 14.25
N ALA A 94 -4.78 -2.59 14.20
CA ALA A 94 -3.84 -2.13 15.23
C ALA A 94 -3.53 -0.62 15.14
N HIS A 95 -3.91 0.02 14.02
CA HIS A 95 -3.83 1.47 13.81
C HIS A 95 -5.20 2.14 14.04
#